data_AF-X1JPF5-F1
#
_entry.id   AF-X1JPF5-F1
#
_cell.length_a   1.000
_cell.length_b   1.000
_cell.length_c   1.000
_cell.angle_alpha   90.00
_cell.angle_beta   90.00
_cell.angle_gamma   90.00
#
_symmetry.space_group_name_H-M   'P 1'
#
loop_
_entity.id
_entity.type
_entity.pdbx_description
1 polymer ?
#
loop_
_entity_poly.entity_id
_entity_poly.type
_entity_poly.pdbx_seq_one_letter_code
_entity_poly.pdbx_strand_id
1 'polypeptide(L)'
;LAKKFTDAGYDKDQSVTMARQVDIGKTIPEAHNYTVAETIVDTHNKEGGSTIEWRTGRAMKEGFPVGIGETEILKKEKIAIEDISRFRSAHIESLTIPGRQVGTWWNKEEKQTELDVIEVAPTREDAIEIGRRFDQKYTFDLATGEEIVIGPEVSIKETQQQAEKTKDQITPQTPDEIIGKQYGIDPAETRKRLDNAEKRYRVLKNKPVEDRSKTEKTELAFLRRNRKNIEALLEQETQPLEPKRMTRRKALALGHKIPDLLGWPEEQRRSFMERIVGTRSMKNMTPAQREQIIMALQREAKEAGVEVVGPDPIPVGELAAKLRERKQKPALSRRDRRNMKRLRKILYVMKSGTSYYFLHSSRLKRLCRSLDNYEDNGPFMRYIYQPVKSADTKANVNFTEAMSAAVVTLNDLKIDAPAMMVEIKNIGIKDKLSTAERIGVWTLAQNEHTMNHLLSEFSKEEIGKIVKSVEAAENEMLVAAEIQNYFEQGWPMFEAIAKVHGITQMTKAENY
;
A
#
# COMPACT_ATOMS: atom_id res chain seq x y z
N LEU A 1 -28.97 38.95 -0.14
CA LEU A 1 -29.03 37.50 0.19
C LEU A 1 -27.66 36.79 0.17
N ALA A 2 -26.83 37.04 -0.86
CA ALA A 2 -25.65 36.26 -1.29
C ALA A 2 -24.83 35.50 -0.23
N LYS A 3 -24.37 36.13 0.86
CA LYS A 3 -23.51 35.46 1.86
C LYS A 3 -24.10 34.11 2.33
N LYS A 4 -25.43 34.03 2.53
CA LYS A 4 -26.09 32.77 2.96
C LYS A 4 -25.94 31.62 1.95
N PHE A 5 -25.77 31.91 0.66
CA PHE A 5 -25.50 30.90 -0.36
C PHE A 5 -24.02 30.53 -0.40
N THR A 6 -23.11 31.48 -0.15
CA THR A 6 -21.68 31.21 -0.01
C THR A 6 -21.40 30.34 1.23
N ASP A 7 -22.03 30.67 2.35
CA ASP A 7 -22.02 29.87 3.59
C ASP A 7 -22.66 28.46 3.38
N ALA A 8 -23.50 28.28 2.35
CA ALA A 8 -24.09 27.01 1.94
C ALA A 8 -23.29 26.26 0.84
N GLY A 9 -22.14 26.80 0.41
CA GLY A 9 -21.19 26.10 -0.47
C GLY A 9 -21.28 26.43 -1.96
N TYR A 10 -22.13 27.37 -2.39
CA TYR A 10 -22.03 27.96 -3.74
C TYR A 10 -20.77 28.82 -3.86
N ASP A 11 -20.23 29.00 -5.06
CA ASP A 11 -19.17 30.00 -5.25
C ASP A 11 -19.71 31.43 -5.09
N LYS A 12 -18.81 32.42 -5.10
CA LYS A 12 -19.14 33.82 -4.82
C LYS A 12 -20.09 34.42 -5.87
N ASP A 13 -19.92 34.07 -7.13
CA ASP A 13 -20.64 34.71 -8.24
C ASP A 13 -21.98 34.00 -8.45
N GLN A 14 -22.03 32.67 -8.32
CA GLN A 14 -23.28 31.91 -8.14
C GLN A 14 -24.11 32.42 -6.95
N SER A 15 -23.46 32.72 -5.82
CA SER A 15 -24.13 33.30 -4.65
C SER A 15 -24.76 34.66 -4.95
N VAL A 16 -24.20 35.43 -5.88
CA VAL A 16 -24.73 36.72 -6.34
C VAL A 16 -25.88 36.52 -7.34
N THR A 17 -25.78 35.60 -8.30
CA THR A 17 -26.92 35.25 -9.19
C THR A 17 -28.10 34.71 -8.40
N MET A 18 -27.89 33.73 -7.51
CA MET A 18 -28.98 33.20 -6.65
C MET A 18 -29.64 34.29 -5.81
N ALA A 19 -28.86 35.25 -5.30
CA ALA A 19 -29.41 36.40 -4.58
C ALA A 19 -30.30 37.26 -5.49
N ARG A 20 -29.79 37.68 -6.67
CA ARG A 20 -30.54 38.48 -7.65
C ARG A 20 -31.83 37.80 -8.08
N GLN A 21 -31.80 36.48 -8.33
CA GLN A 21 -32.97 35.71 -8.73
C GLN A 21 -34.06 35.71 -7.64
N VAL A 22 -33.69 35.48 -6.37
CA VAL A 22 -34.64 35.57 -5.26
C VAL A 22 -35.11 37.02 -5.02
N ASP A 23 -34.23 38.00 -5.19
CA ASP A 23 -34.57 39.43 -5.04
C ASP A 23 -35.56 39.92 -6.13
N ILE A 24 -35.62 39.27 -7.31
CA ILE A 24 -36.70 39.46 -8.31
C ILE A 24 -37.91 38.52 -8.14
N GLY A 25 -38.02 37.85 -7.00
CA GLY A 25 -39.20 37.06 -6.62
C GLY A 25 -39.17 35.57 -7.01
N LYS A 26 -38.05 35.02 -7.47
CA LYS A 26 -37.93 33.56 -7.67
C LYS A 26 -37.89 32.80 -6.35
N THR A 27 -38.47 31.61 -6.33
CA THR A 27 -38.25 30.66 -5.23
C THR A 27 -36.80 30.17 -5.21
N ILE A 28 -36.31 29.69 -4.06
CA ILE A 28 -34.93 29.20 -3.93
C ILE A 28 -34.62 28.05 -4.95
N PRO A 29 -35.52 27.08 -5.21
CA PRO A 29 -35.28 26.06 -6.24
C PRO A 29 -35.22 26.63 -7.67
N GLU A 30 -36.03 27.62 -8.02
CA GLU A 30 -35.94 28.31 -9.31
C GLU A 30 -34.62 29.08 -9.45
N ALA A 31 -34.24 29.84 -8.41
CA ALA A 31 -32.99 30.60 -8.39
C ALA A 31 -31.76 29.69 -8.50
N HIS A 32 -31.79 28.52 -7.85
CA HIS A 32 -30.78 27.47 -7.99
C HIS A 32 -30.75 26.94 -9.43
N ASN A 33 -31.88 26.48 -9.98
CA ASN A 33 -31.92 25.92 -11.33
C ASN A 33 -31.47 26.94 -12.40
N TYR A 34 -31.83 28.21 -12.25
CA TYR A 34 -31.35 29.29 -13.12
C TYR A 34 -29.82 29.46 -13.01
N THR A 35 -29.27 29.53 -11.79
CA THR A 35 -27.84 29.76 -11.57
C THR A 35 -26.98 28.60 -12.09
N VAL A 36 -27.46 27.36 -11.96
CA VAL A 36 -26.80 26.17 -12.52
C VAL A 36 -26.86 26.19 -14.05
N ALA A 37 -27.99 26.55 -14.65
CA ALA A 37 -28.11 26.69 -16.10
C ALA A 37 -27.22 27.82 -16.65
N GLU A 38 -27.15 28.97 -15.97
CA GLU A 38 -26.23 30.07 -16.29
C GLU A 38 -24.76 29.60 -16.24
N THR A 39 -24.38 28.85 -15.19
CA THR A 39 -23.03 28.26 -15.07
C THR A 39 -22.69 27.30 -16.21
N ILE A 40 -23.63 26.43 -16.61
CA ILE A 40 -23.47 25.49 -17.74
C ILE A 40 -23.31 26.24 -19.07
N VAL A 41 -24.15 27.26 -19.29
CA VAL A 41 -24.14 28.10 -20.50
C VAL A 41 -22.83 28.88 -20.62
N ASP A 42 -22.38 29.55 -19.55
CA ASP A 42 -21.13 30.31 -19.56
C ASP A 42 -19.89 29.43 -19.73
N THR A 43 -19.87 28.25 -19.10
CA THR A 43 -18.77 27.29 -19.27
C THR A 43 -18.73 26.76 -20.70
N HIS A 44 -19.87 26.32 -21.24
CA HIS A 44 -19.95 25.82 -22.62
C HIS A 44 -19.55 26.88 -23.65
N ASN A 45 -20.13 28.08 -23.57
CA ASN A 45 -19.91 29.17 -24.53
C ASN A 45 -18.48 29.74 -24.49
N LYS A 46 -17.67 29.36 -23.49
CA LYS A 46 -16.27 29.73 -23.28
C LYS A 46 -15.30 28.60 -23.66
N GLU A 47 -15.62 27.35 -23.33
CA GLU A 47 -14.67 26.22 -23.36
C GLU A 47 -15.04 25.15 -24.40
N GLY A 48 -16.24 25.19 -24.99
CA GLY A 48 -16.73 24.21 -25.97
C GLY A 48 -17.32 22.94 -25.34
N GLY A 49 -17.62 22.97 -24.04
CA GLY A 49 -18.25 21.89 -23.31
C GLY A 49 -18.41 22.23 -21.83
N SER A 50 -19.10 21.39 -21.07
CA SER A 50 -19.17 21.51 -19.61
C SER A 50 -19.66 20.22 -18.93
N THR A 51 -19.28 20.06 -17.66
CA THR A 51 -19.74 18.97 -16.77
C THR A 51 -19.92 19.56 -15.36
N ILE A 52 -21.15 19.92 -15.02
CA ILE A 52 -21.50 20.65 -13.80
C ILE A 52 -22.43 19.81 -12.94
N GLU A 53 -22.08 19.56 -11.67
CA GLU A 53 -22.96 18.84 -10.74
C GLU A 53 -24.20 19.69 -10.45
N TRP A 54 -25.35 19.30 -11.00
CA TRP A 54 -26.57 20.11 -10.89
C TRP A 54 -26.92 20.44 -9.43
N ARG A 55 -26.70 19.50 -8.50
CA ARG A 55 -27.03 19.67 -7.07
C ARG A 55 -26.23 20.77 -6.37
N THR A 56 -25.03 21.11 -6.85
CA THR A 56 -24.14 22.08 -6.20
C THR A 56 -23.72 23.25 -7.09
N GLY A 57 -23.99 23.17 -8.39
CA GLY A 57 -23.50 24.12 -9.40
C GLY A 57 -21.99 24.02 -9.66
N ARG A 58 -21.28 23.04 -9.10
CA ARG A 58 -19.81 22.98 -9.19
C ARG A 58 -19.37 22.21 -10.42
N ALA A 59 -18.34 22.72 -11.10
CA ALA A 59 -17.65 21.97 -12.15
C ALA A 59 -16.96 20.73 -11.58
N MET A 60 -17.20 19.58 -12.22
CA MET A 60 -16.50 18.33 -11.91
C MET A 60 -15.05 18.42 -12.39
N LYS A 61 -14.10 17.85 -11.63
CA LYS A 61 -12.64 17.93 -11.91
C LYS A 61 -11.95 16.57 -12.01
N GLU A 62 -12.68 15.50 -11.72
CA GLU A 62 -12.18 14.12 -11.65
C GLU A 62 -13.30 13.19 -12.11
N GLY A 63 -12.92 12.03 -12.65
CA GLY A 63 -13.85 11.07 -13.25
C GLY A 63 -14.07 11.29 -14.74
N PHE A 64 -14.92 10.44 -15.32
CA PHE A 64 -15.10 10.29 -16.76
C PHE A 64 -16.59 10.45 -17.12
N PRO A 65 -17.05 11.59 -17.66
CA PRO A 65 -18.43 11.77 -18.08
C PRO A 65 -18.73 10.94 -19.33
N VAL A 66 -19.80 10.14 -19.27
CA VAL A 66 -20.27 9.30 -20.38
C VAL A 66 -21.74 9.58 -20.66
N GLY A 67 -22.09 9.85 -21.91
CA GLY A 67 -23.48 10.01 -22.35
C GLY A 67 -24.26 8.69 -22.25
N ILE A 68 -25.49 8.75 -21.74
CA ILE A 68 -26.34 7.56 -21.55
C ILE A 68 -27.43 7.39 -22.63
N GLY A 69 -27.19 7.93 -23.83
CA GLY A 69 -28.11 7.84 -24.98
C GLY A 69 -29.32 8.79 -24.95
N GLU A 70 -29.41 9.66 -23.94
CA GLU A 70 -30.41 10.73 -23.84
C GLU A 70 -29.79 12.06 -24.29
N THR A 71 -29.88 12.35 -25.60
CA THR A 71 -29.15 13.45 -26.27
C THR A 71 -30.10 14.40 -27.04
N GLU A 72 -29.92 15.72 -26.89
CA GLU A 72 -30.53 16.76 -27.76
C GLU A 72 -29.44 17.46 -28.60
N ILE A 73 -29.60 17.44 -29.92
CA ILE A 73 -28.64 18.02 -30.88
C ILE A 73 -29.07 19.43 -31.31
N LEU A 74 -28.23 20.43 -31.02
CA LEU A 74 -28.46 21.85 -31.33
C LEU A 74 -27.54 22.32 -32.46
N LYS A 75 -28.11 22.80 -33.57
CA LYS A 75 -27.36 23.26 -34.75
C LYS A 75 -26.81 24.69 -34.58
N LYS A 76 -26.06 24.93 -33.50
CA LYS A 76 -25.44 26.21 -33.11
C LYS A 76 -24.29 25.97 -32.13
N GLU A 77 -23.25 26.79 -32.19
CA GLU A 77 -22.08 26.77 -31.28
C GLU A 77 -22.38 27.32 -29.89
N LYS A 78 -23.36 28.23 -29.79
CA LYS A 78 -23.70 28.90 -28.54
C LYS A 78 -25.08 28.52 -28.06
N ILE A 79 -25.15 28.10 -26.80
CA ILE A 79 -26.38 27.72 -26.11
C ILE A 79 -26.87 28.86 -25.22
N ALA A 80 -28.15 28.81 -24.86
CA ALA A 80 -28.81 29.75 -23.96
C ALA A 80 -29.46 29.00 -22.77
N ILE A 81 -29.86 29.74 -21.74
CA ILE A 81 -30.45 29.18 -20.51
C ILE A 81 -31.75 28.43 -20.82
N GLU A 82 -32.49 28.85 -21.85
CA GLU A 82 -33.70 28.23 -22.36
C GLU A 82 -33.46 26.83 -22.96
N ASP A 83 -32.27 26.57 -23.51
CA ASP A 83 -31.92 25.24 -24.04
C ASP A 83 -31.70 24.25 -22.89
N ILE A 84 -30.86 24.62 -21.92
CA ILE A 84 -30.60 23.80 -20.73
C ILE A 84 -31.88 23.60 -19.91
N SER A 85 -32.73 24.63 -19.82
CA SER A 85 -34.03 24.54 -19.13
C SER A 85 -35.01 23.63 -19.86
N ARG A 86 -35.05 23.66 -21.20
CA ARG A 86 -35.85 22.75 -22.03
C ARG A 86 -35.37 21.32 -21.86
N PHE A 87 -34.08 21.07 -22.09
CA PHE A 87 -33.46 19.75 -22.02
C PHE A 87 -33.68 19.10 -20.66
N ARG A 88 -33.36 19.80 -19.56
CA ARG A 88 -33.58 19.32 -18.19
C ARG A 88 -35.06 19.02 -17.89
N SER A 89 -35.99 19.75 -18.50
CA SER A 89 -37.43 19.51 -18.30
C SER A 89 -37.93 18.28 -19.06
N ALA A 90 -37.36 17.97 -20.22
CA ALA A 90 -37.63 16.73 -20.95
C ALA A 90 -37.02 15.50 -20.27
N HIS A 91 -35.79 15.64 -19.73
CA HIS A 91 -35.02 14.54 -19.13
C HIS A 91 -35.09 14.50 -17.59
N ILE A 92 -36.14 15.09 -17.01
CA ILE A 92 -36.22 15.31 -15.56
C ILE A 92 -36.21 14.01 -14.76
N GLU A 93 -36.82 12.93 -15.28
CA GLU A 93 -36.85 11.62 -14.61
C GLU A 93 -35.44 11.03 -14.46
N SER A 94 -34.69 10.90 -15.55
CA SER A 94 -33.29 10.43 -15.53
C SER A 94 -32.37 11.36 -14.71
N LEU A 95 -32.62 12.67 -14.72
CA LEU A 95 -31.88 13.64 -13.89
C LEU A 95 -32.27 13.63 -12.40
N THR A 96 -33.26 12.82 -11.97
CA THR A 96 -33.48 12.54 -10.53
C THR A 96 -32.58 11.43 -9.98
N ILE A 97 -31.96 10.63 -10.85
CA ILE A 97 -31.13 9.50 -10.45
C ILE A 97 -29.76 10.02 -9.93
N PRO A 98 -29.34 9.69 -8.70
CA PRO A 98 -28.07 10.16 -8.16
C PRO A 98 -26.87 9.78 -9.05
N GLY A 99 -26.01 10.75 -9.33
CA GLY A 99 -24.84 10.60 -10.20
C GLY A 99 -25.07 11.04 -11.65
N ARG A 100 -26.32 11.20 -12.09
CA ARG A 100 -26.64 11.73 -13.42
C ARG A 100 -26.69 13.26 -13.44
N GLN A 101 -26.19 13.84 -14.52
CA GLN A 101 -26.00 15.29 -14.69
C GLN A 101 -26.30 15.71 -16.13
N VAL A 102 -26.38 17.02 -16.39
CA VAL A 102 -26.40 17.56 -17.75
C VAL A 102 -24.96 17.79 -18.21
N GLY A 103 -24.55 17.08 -19.25
CA GLY A 103 -23.31 17.30 -19.99
C GLY A 103 -23.57 18.13 -21.24
N THR A 104 -22.54 18.82 -21.72
CA THR A 104 -22.62 19.56 -22.99
C THR A 104 -21.30 19.48 -23.75
N TRP A 105 -21.34 19.38 -25.08
CA TRP A 105 -20.15 19.30 -25.94
C TRP A 105 -20.36 19.99 -27.28
N TRP A 106 -19.38 20.76 -27.76
CA TRP A 106 -19.37 21.36 -29.10
C TRP A 106 -18.62 20.45 -30.08
N ASN A 107 -19.38 19.71 -30.88
CA ASN A 107 -18.86 18.87 -31.96
C ASN A 107 -18.44 19.77 -33.13
N LYS A 108 -17.13 20.09 -33.18
CA LYS A 108 -16.52 21.01 -34.15
C LYS A 108 -16.55 20.51 -35.60
N GLU A 109 -16.67 19.20 -35.81
CA GLU A 109 -16.70 18.60 -37.14
C GLU A 109 -18.11 18.71 -37.75
N GLU A 110 -19.14 18.29 -37.01
CA GLU A 110 -20.54 18.36 -37.44
C GLU A 110 -21.17 19.75 -37.25
N LYS A 111 -20.51 20.63 -36.47
CA LYS A 111 -20.93 22.00 -36.12
C LYS A 111 -22.27 22.05 -35.40
N GLN A 112 -22.41 21.18 -34.40
CA GLN A 112 -23.56 21.09 -33.51
C GLN A 112 -23.11 20.99 -32.05
N THR A 113 -23.89 21.56 -31.14
CA THR A 113 -23.75 21.29 -29.70
C THR A 113 -24.63 20.11 -29.34
N GLU A 114 -24.04 19.11 -28.71
CA GLU A 114 -24.72 17.96 -28.12
C GLU A 114 -24.97 18.29 -26.64
N LEU A 115 -26.24 18.15 -26.20
CA LEU A 115 -26.66 18.19 -24.80
C LEU A 115 -27.01 16.78 -24.37
N ASP A 116 -26.41 16.28 -23.30
CA ASP A 116 -26.54 14.89 -22.88
C ASP A 116 -26.97 14.76 -21.42
N VAL A 117 -27.76 13.75 -21.11
CA VAL A 117 -27.71 13.16 -19.77
C VAL A 117 -26.43 12.34 -19.71
N ILE A 118 -25.57 12.66 -18.75
CA ILE A 118 -24.30 11.99 -18.52
C ILE A 118 -24.28 11.31 -17.16
N GLU A 119 -23.53 10.21 -17.06
CA GLU A 119 -23.18 9.55 -15.81
C GLU A 119 -21.64 9.67 -15.64
N VAL A 120 -21.18 10.21 -14.51
CA VAL A 120 -19.73 10.44 -14.29
C VAL A 120 -19.11 9.20 -13.63
N ALA A 121 -18.43 8.39 -14.41
CA ALA A 121 -17.78 7.17 -13.94
C ALA A 121 -16.52 7.49 -13.10
N PRO A 122 -16.25 6.75 -12.01
CA PRO A 122 -15.09 6.99 -11.16
C PRO A 122 -13.79 6.35 -11.68
N THR A 123 -13.87 5.41 -12.63
CA THR A 123 -12.71 4.78 -13.28
C THR A 123 -12.87 4.73 -14.79
N ARG A 124 -11.75 4.61 -15.51
CA ARG A 124 -11.71 4.52 -16.97
C ARG A 124 -12.36 3.22 -17.47
N GLU A 125 -12.21 2.14 -16.71
CA GLU A 125 -12.79 0.83 -17.00
C GLU A 125 -14.33 0.89 -16.91
N ASP A 126 -14.87 1.50 -15.85
CA ASP A 126 -16.31 1.73 -15.70
C ASP A 126 -16.84 2.62 -16.83
N ALA A 127 -16.10 3.67 -17.20
CA ALA A 127 -16.46 4.59 -18.29
C ALA A 127 -16.54 3.90 -19.66
N ILE A 128 -15.61 2.99 -19.95
CA ILE A 128 -15.62 2.20 -21.18
C ILE A 128 -16.77 1.17 -21.19
N GLU A 129 -17.16 0.61 -20.04
CA GLU A 129 -18.32 -0.29 -19.97
C GLU A 129 -19.65 0.47 -20.19
N ILE A 130 -19.85 1.59 -19.48
CA ILE A 130 -21.02 2.46 -19.67
C ILE A 130 -21.07 2.96 -21.12
N GLY A 131 -19.93 3.39 -21.66
CA GLY A 131 -19.83 3.90 -23.02
C GLY A 131 -20.25 2.90 -24.08
N ARG A 132 -19.80 1.64 -23.97
CA ARG A 132 -20.23 0.55 -24.87
C ARG A 132 -21.70 0.20 -24.71
N ARG A 133 -22.28 0.37 -23.52
CA ARG A 133 -23.71 0.12 -23.26
C ARG A 133 -24.63 1.14 -23.95
N PHE A 134 -24.11 2.31 -24.31
CA PHE A 134 -24.83 3.42 -24.95
C PHE A 134 -24.19 3.85 -26.29
N ASP A 135 -23.50 2.92 -26.96
CA ASP A 135 -22.85 3.10 -28.29
C ASP A 135 -21.96 4.37 -28.43
N GLN A 136 -21.38 4.83 -27.32
CA GLN A 136 -20.57 6.03 -27.27
C GLN A 136 -19.22 5.82 -27.98
N LYS A 137 -18.84 6.75 -28.86
CA LYS A 137 -17.56 6.69 -29.60
C LYS A 137 -16.36 7.03 -28.68
N TYR A 138 -16.54 8.03 -27.82
CA TYR A 138 -15.51 8.65 -26.99
C TYR A 138 -16.04 8.98 -25.58
N THR A 139 -15.15 9.09 -24.60
CA THR A 139 -15.39 9.69 -23.28
C THR A 139 -14.21 10.58 -22.92
N PHE A 140 -14.39 11.55 -22.02
CA PHE A 140 -13.35 12.48 -21.60
C PHE A 140 -12.80 12.12 -20.23
N ASP A 141 -11.54 12.46 -19.96
CA ASP A 141 -10.94 12.42 -18.62
C ASP A 141 -10.87 13.85 -18.04
N LEU A 142 -11.66 14.13 -17.00
CA LEU A 142 -11.73 15.47 -16.39
C LEU A 142 -10.44 15.87 -15.65
N ALA A 143 -9.59 14.92 -15.26
CA ALA A 143 -8.37 15.18 -14.51
C ALA A 143 -7.15 15.43 -15.42
N THR A 144 -7.09 14.78 -16.59
CA THR A 144 -5.99 14.96 -17.56
C THR A 144 -6.34 15.88 -18.73
N GLY A 145 -7.62 15.99 -19.09
CA GLY A 145 -8.07 16.67 -20.29
C GLY A 145 -7.94 15.84 -21.57
N GLU A 146 -7.72 14.53 -21.46
CA GLU A 146 -7.56 13.62 -22.60
C GLU A 146 -8.90 13.01 -23.08
N GLU A 147 -9.02 12.82 -24.39
CA GLU A 147 -10.13 12.09 -25.02
C GLU A 147 -9.79 10.59 -25.12
N ILE A 148 -10.73 9.74 -24.71
CA ILE A 148 -10.58 8.29 -24.62
C ILE A 148 -11.54 7.63 -25.62
N VAL A 149 -10.97 7.03 -26.67
CA VAL A 149 -11.73 6.21 -27.63
C VAL A 149 -12.28 4.97 -26.94
N ILE A 150 -13.59 4.79 -26.98
CA ILE A 150 -14.28 3.60 -26.47
C ILE A 150 -14.31 2.50 -27.54
N GLY A 151 -14.59 2.91 -28.78
CA GLY A 151 -14.54 2.12 -30.01
C GLY A 151 -15.72 1.15 -30.19
N PRO A 152 -16.22 0.96 -31.42
CA PRO A 152 -17.25 -0.03 -31.70
C PRO A 152 -16.70 -1.46 -31.51
N GLU A 153 -17.54 -2.36 -31.03
CA GLU A 153 -17.24 -3.79 -31.10
C GLU A 153 -17.21 -4.23 -32.58
N VAL A 154 -16.18 -4.98 -32.99
CA VAL A 154 -15.85 -5.14 -34.41
C VAL A 154 -16.91 -5.99 -35.14
N SER A 155 -17.78 -5.32 -35.90
CA SER A 155 -18.82 -5.95 -36.69
C SER A 155 -18.23 -6.78 -37.84
N ILE A 156 -18.36 -8.10 -37.74
CA ILE A 156 -17.73 -9.11 -38.61
C ILE A 156 -18.13 -9.02 -40.11
N LYS A 157 -19.15 -8.21 -40.44
CA LYS A 157 -19.76 -8.19 -41.79
C LYS A 157 -18.97 -7.39 -42.84
N GLU A 158 -18.29 -6.32 -42.46
CA GLU A 158 -17.63 -5.43 -43.45
C GLU A 158 -16.36 -6.06 -44.06
N THR A 159 -15.70 -6.94 -43.31
CA THR A 159 -14.46 -7.63 -43.74
C THR A 159 -14.64 -8.49 -45.00
N GLN A 160 -15.87 -8.89 -45.33
CA GLN A 160 -16.13 -9.83 -46.44
C GLN A 160 -16.01 -9.17 -47.82
N GLN A 161 -16.40 -7.90 -47.99
CA GLN A 161 -16.38 -7.25 -49.32
C GLN A 161 -14.97 -6.86 -49.79
N GLN A 162 -14.01 -6.71 -48.86
CA GLN A 162 -12.63 -6.34 -49.20
C GLN A 162 -11.76 -7.54 -49.63
N ALA A 163 -12.22 -8.78 -49.38
CA ALA A 163 -11.47 -10.00 -49.62
C ALA A 163 -11.41 -10.44 -51.10
N GLU A 164 -12.30 -9.94 -51.96
CA GLU A 164 -12.38 -10.39 -53.36
C GLU A 164 -11.30 -9.79 -54.27
N LYS A 165 -10.74 -8.61 -53.92
CA LYS A 165 -9.74 -7.91 -54.73
C LYS A 165 -8.30 -8.40 -54.57
N THR A 166 -8.05 -9.39 -53.71
CA THR A 166 -6.69 -9.74 -53.24
C THR A 166 -6.19 -11.12 -53.66
N LYS A 167 -6.93 -11.84 -54.54
CA LYS A 167 -6.67 -13.24 -54.88
C LYS A 167 -5.33 -13.47 -55.62
N ASP A 168 -4.82 -12.48 -56.35
CA ASP A 168 -3.63 -12.63 -57.22
C ASP A 168 -2.27 -12.43 -56.51
N GLN A 169 -2.23 -12.26 -55.18
CA GLN A 169 -0.98 -12.13 -54.41
C GLN A 169 -0.86 -13.08 -53.20
N ILE A 170 -1.71 -14.12 -53.11
CA ILE A 170 -1.68 -15.06 -51.99
C ILE A 170 -0.60 -16.12 -52.21
N THR A 171 0.58 -15.92 -51.63
CA THR A 171 1.51 -17.03 -51.41
C THR A 171 0.90 -18.04 -50.43
N PRO A 172 1.01 -19.36 -50.69
CA PRO A 172 0.37 -20.38 -49.85
C PRO A 172 0.97 -20.37 -48.44
N GLN A 173 0.18 -19.94 -47.47
CA GLN A 173 0.59 -19.88 -46.06
C GLN A 173 0.50 -21.26 -45.41
N THR A 174 1.50 -21.63 -44.62
CA THR A 174 1.48 -22.87 -43.82
C THR A 174 0.55 -22.72 -42.60
N PRO A 175 0.04 -23.83 -42.02
CA PRO A 175 -0.82 -23.78 -40.84
C PRO A 175 -0.20 -22.99 -39.67
N ASP A 176 1.09 -23.18 -39.39
CA ASP A 176 1.79 -22.41 -38.35
C ASP A 176 1.81 -20.89 -38.66
N GLU A 177 1.97 -20.47 -39.92
CA GLU A 177 1.95 -19.04 -40.29
C GLU A 177 0.56 -18.42 -40.16
N ILE A 178 -0.49 -19.20 -40.41
CA ILE A 178 -1.88 -18.77 -40.19
C ILE A 178 -2.13 -18.57 -38.69
N ILE A 179 -1.66 -19.49 -37.84
CA ILE A 179 -1.75 -19.37 -36.38
C ILE A 179 -0.90 -18.20 -35.87
N GLY A 180 0.36 -18.07 -36.29
CA GLY A 180 1.23 -16.95 -35.91
C GLY A 180 0.59 -15.59 -36.22
N LYS A 181 -0.07 -15.47 -37.39
CA LYS A 181 -0.83 -14.28 -37.78
C LYS A 181 -2.05 -14.00 -36.87
N GLN A 182 -2.74 -15.02 -36.35
CA GLN A 182 -3.82 -14.84 -35.36
C GLN A 182 -3.30 -14.23 -34.05
N TYR A 183 -2.08 -14.58 -33.64
CA TYR A 183 -1.38 -13.99 -32.49
C TYR A 183 -0.66 -12.65 -32.84
N GLY A 184 -0.92 -12.06 -34.00
CA GLY A 184 -0.35 -10.77 -34.42
C GLY A 184 1.13 -10.81 -34.84
N ILE A 185 1.67 -12.00 -35.15
CA ILE A 185 3.08 -12.21 -35.49
C ILE A 185 3.21 -12.46 -37.00
N ASP A 186 4.26 -11.91 -37.63
CA ASP A 186 4.48 -12.10 -39.06
C ASP A 186 4.99 -13.52 -39.41
N PRO A 187 4.86 -13.98 -40.68
CA PRO A 187 5.29 -15.32 -41.09
C PRO A 187 6.79 -15.60 -40.92
N ALA A 188 7.66 -14.59 -41.05
CA ALA A 188 9.11 -14.77 -40.90
C ALA A 188 9.52 -14.87 -39.42
N GLU A 189 8.93 -14.04 -38.55
CA GLU A 189 9.08 -14.17 -37.09
C GLU A 189 8.51 -15.51 -36.59
N THR A 190 7.38 -15.96 -37.14
CA THR A 190 6.79 -17.28 -36.86
C THR A 190 7.77 -18.42 -37.16
N ARG A 191 8.34 -18.45 -38.37
CA ARG A 191 9.39 -19.41 -38.75
C ARG A 191 10.58 -19.34 -37.80
N LYS A 192 11.06 -18.13 -37.48
CA LYS A 192 12.18 -17.85 -36.58
C LYS A 192 11.95 -18.36 -35.14
N ARG A 193 10.73 -18.28 -34.60
CA ARG A 193 10.39 -18.87 -33.28
C ARG A 193 10.45 -20.40 -33.28
N LEU A 194 9.89 -21.07 -34.29
CA LEU A 194 10.01 -22.53 -34.46
C LEU A 194 11.48 -22.97 -34.57
N ASP A 195 12.26 -22.25 -35.37
CA ASP A 195 13.69 -22.46 -35.56
C ASP A 195 14.47 -22.34 -34.24
N ASN A 196 14.13 -21.33 -33.43
CA ASN A 196 14.74 -21.11 -32.10
C ASN A 196 14.34 -22.21 -31.10
N ALA A 197 13.09 -22.69 -31.13
CA ALA A 197 12.62 -23.78 -30.30
C ALA A 197 13.35 -25.11 -30.61
N GLU A 198 13.56 -25.44 -31.89
CA GLU A 198 14.35 -26.62 -32.30
C GLU A 198 15.84 -26.47 -31.97
N LYS A 199 16.45 -25.28 -32.15
CA LYS A 199 17.82 -24.98 -31.71
C LYS A 199 17.98 -25.17 -30.19
N ARG A 200 17.06 -24.59 -29.39
CA ARG A 200 17.06 -24.69 -27.93
C ARG A 200 16.87 -26.14 -27.45
N TYR A 201 15.97 -26.89 -28.09
CA TYR A 201 15.78 -28.31 -27.82
C TYR A 201 17.07 -29.12 -28.03
N ARG A 202 17.81 -28.89 -29.12
CA ARG A 202 19.10 -29.58 -29.38
C ARG A 202 20.14 -29.29 -28.30
N VAL A 203 20.28 -28.04 -27.87
CA VAL A 203 21.20 -27.65 -26.78
C VAL A 203 20.85 -28.38 -25.48
N LEU A 204 19.58 -28.36 -25.07
CA LEU A 204 19.13 -29.02 -23.84
C LEU A 204 19.21 -30.56 -23.91
N LYS A 205 18.98 -31.15 -25.09
CA LYS A 205 19.09 -32.59 -25.32
C LYS A 205 20.54 -33.08 -25.18
N ASN A 206 21.51 -32.30 -25.65
CA ASN A 206 22.92 -32.68 -25.69
C ASN A 206 23.67 -32.41 -24.38
N LYS A 207 23.17 -31.50 -23.52
CA LYS A 207 23.71 -31.27 -22.16
C LYS A 207 23.55 -32.53 -21.29
N PRO A 208 24.53 -32.96 -20.47
CA PRO A 208 24.38 -34.09 -19.54
C PRO A 208 23.19 -33.96 -18.60
N VAL A 209 22.63 -35.09 -18.10
CA VAL A 209 21.39 -35.07 -17.29
C VAL A 209 21.65 -34.49 -15.89
N GLU A 210 22.88 -34.64 -15.42
CA GLU A 210 23.44 -34.20 -14.16
C GLU A 210 23.53 -32.67 -14.13
N ASP A 211 24.01 -32.08 -15.22
CA ASP A 211 24.21 -30.64 -15.41
C ASP A 211 22.91 -29.86 -15.71
N ARG A 212 21.80 -30.55 -16.00
CA ARG A 212 20.50 -29.91 -16.23
C ARG A 212 19.84 -29.49 -14.92
N SER A 213 19.52 -28.21 -14.80
CA SER A 213 18.72 -27.66 -13.70
C SER A 213 17.29 -28.21 -13.69
N LYS A 214 16.53 -27.94 -12.62
CA LYS A 214 15.10 -28.31 -12.57
C LYS A 214 14.29 -27.61 -13.68
N THR A 215 14.59 -26.35 -13.99
CA THR A 215 13.89 -25.60 -15.04
C THR A 215 14.26 -26.09 -16.44
N GLU A 216 15.53 -26.39 -16.70
CA GLU A 216 15.99 -27.00 -17.95
C GLU A 216 15.38 -28.40 -18.17
N LYS A 217 15.14 -29.17 -17.09
CA LYS A 217 14.44 -30.46 -17.14
C LYS A 217 12.96 -30.32 -17.51
N THR A 218 12.25 -29.31 -17.01
CA THR A 218 10.86 -29.03 -17.42
C THR A 218 10.77 -28.44 -18.83
N GLU A 219 11.68 -27.53 -19.18
CA GLU A 219 11.77 -26.91 -20.50
C GLU A 219 12.04 -27.94 -21.61
N LEU A 220 12.99 -28.86 -21.38
CA LEU A 220 13.26 -29.97 -22.30
C LEU A 220 12.05 -30.92 -22.44
N ALA A 221 11.31 -31.17 -21.35
CA ALA A 221 10.12 -32.02 -21.39
C ALA A 221 8.98 -31.38 -22.21
N PHE A 222 8.84 -30.05 -22.14
CA PHE A 222 7.92 -29.27 -22.97
C PHE A 222 8.35 -29.25 -24.45
N LEU A 223 9.58 -28.81 -24.75
CA LEU A 223 10.09 -28.71 -26.13
C LEU A 223 10.15 -30.07 -26.85
N ARG A 224 10.36 -31.17 -26.11
CA ARG A 224 10.27 -32.53 -26.68
C ARG A 224 8.91 -32.83 -27.31
N ARG A 225 7.83 -32.23 -26.79
CA ARG A 225 6.46 -32.32 -27.32
C ARG A 225 6.19 -31.20 -28.34
N ASN A 226 6.49 -29.95 -27.97
CA ASN A 226 5.84 -28.78 -28.57
C ASN A 226 6.71 -27.94 -29.53
N ARG A 227 8.01 -28.20 -29.70
CA ARG A 227 8.92 -27.38 -30.54
C ARG A 227 8.59 -27.27 -32.05
N LYS A 228 7.52 -27.93 -32.50
CA LYS A 228 7.00 -27.93 -33.88
C LYS A 228 5.54 -27.45 -33.96
N ASN A 229 5.01 -26.89 -32.88
CA ASN A 229 3.67 -26.33 -32.79
C ASN A 229 3.83 -24.88 -32.32
N ILE A 230 3.54 -23.92 -33.19
CA ILE A 230 3.66 -22.50 -32.84
C ILE A 230 2.62 -22.09 -31.77
N GLU A 231 1.39 -22.58 -31.84
CA GLU A 231 0.30 -22.29 -30.88
C GLU A 231 0.76 -22.55 -29.45
N ALA A 232 1.27 -23.76 -29.19
CA ALA A 232 1.74 -24.15 -27.86
C ALA A 232 2.97 -23.33 -27.39
N LEU A 233 3.85 -22.90 -28.31
CA LEU A 233 4.98 -22.02 -27.97
C LEU A 233 4.47 -20.62 -27.57
N LEU A 234 3.53 -20.07 -28.34
CA LEU A 234 2.93 -18.76 -28.08
C LEU A 234 2.06 -18.78 -26.82
N GLU A 235 1.30 -19.84 -26.56
CA GLU A 235 0.62 -20.06 -25.28
C GLU A 235 1.61 -20.01 -24.10
N GLN A 236 2.77 -20.66 -24.19
CA GLN A 236 3.74 -20.63 -23.10
C GLN A 236 4.35 -19.23 -22.87
N GLU A 237 4.47 -18.42 -23.93
CA GLU A 237 4.98 -17.04 -23.85
C GLU A 237 3.91 -16.01 -23.45
N THR A 238 2.64 -16.27 -23.75
CA THR A 238 1.52 -15.33 -23.55
C THR A 238 0.59 -15.67 -22.38
N GLN A 239 0.61 -16.91 -21.87
CA GLN A 239 -0.17 -17.28 -20.68
C GLN A 239 0.23 -16.37 -19.50
N PRO A 240 -0.69 -15.57 -18.95
CA PRO A 240 -0.40 -14.80 -17.75
C PRO A 240 -0.05 -15.79 -16.63
N LEU A 241 1.15 -15.65 -16.06
CA LEU A 241 1.71 -16.52 -15.02
C LEU A 241 0.63 -16.90 -13.99
N GLU A 242 0.14 -18.15 -14.04
CA GLU A 242 -1.08 -18.60 -13.32
C GLU A 242 -1.13 -17.94 -11.93
N PRO A 243 -2.14 -17.10 -11.63
CA PRO A 243 -2.19 -16.34 -10.40
C PRO A 243 -2.14 -17.32 -9.23
N LYS A 244 -1.05 -17.27 -8.45
CA LYS A 244 -0.65 -18.32 -7.51
C LYS A 244 -1.79 -18.67 -6.55
N ARG A 245 -2.53 -19.75 -6.87
CA ARG A 245 -3.81 -20.13 -6.27
C ARG A 245 -3.82 -19.93 -4.77
N MET A 246 -4.82 -19.24 -4.24
CA MET A 246 -4.77 -18.75 -2.86
C MET A 246 -4.64 -19.91 -1.87
N THR A 247 -3.51 -19.97 -1.17
CA THR A 247 -3.26 -21.07 -0.22
C THR A 247 -4.34 -21.12 0.86
N ARG A 248 -4.75 -22.32 1.30
CA ARG A 248 -5.76 -22.53 2.35
C ARG A 248 -5.53 -21.65 3.58
N ARG A 249 -4.26 -21.42 3.97
CA ARG A 249 -3.89 -20.54 5.09
C ARG A 249 -4.15 -19.05 4.81
N LYS A 250 -3.83 -18.54 3.62
CA LYS A 250 -4.12 -17.14 3.24
C LYS A 250 -5.63 -16.89 3.13
N ALA A 251 -6.36 -17.84 2.55
CA ALA A 251 -7.81 -17.75 2.45
C ALA A 251 -8.48 -17.76 3.84
N LEU A 252 -8.10 -18.68 4.74
CA LEU A 252 -8.62 -18.69 6.11
C LEU A 252 -8.29 -17.39 6.86
N ALA A 253 -7.07 -16.86 6.73
CA ALA A 253 -6.69 -15.60 7.39
C ALA A 253 -7.55 -14.40 6.93
N LEU A 254 -7.85 -14.30 5.63
CA LEU A 254 -8.74 -13.25 5.11
C LEU A 254 -10.20 -13.45 5.51
N GLY A 255 -10.66 -14.71 5.57
CA GLY A 255 -12.03 -15.07 5.94
C GLY A 255 -12.39 -14.78 7.40
N HIS A 256 -11.39 -14.47 8.24
CA HIS A 256 -11.58 -13.88 9.56
C HIS A 256 -11.31 -12.36 9.51
N LYS A 257 -10.11 -11.93 9.09
CA LYS A 257 -9.66 -10.52 9.15
C LYS A 257 -10.67 -9.53 8.54
N ILE A 258 -11.32 -9.87 7.43
CA ILE A 258 -12.20 -8.93 6.73
C ILE A 258 -13.50 -8.68 7.52
N PRO A 259 -14.29 -9.70 7.93
CA PRO A 259 -15.37 -9.57 8.89
C PRO A 259 -15.00 -8.85 10.19
N ASP A 260 -13.81 -9.12 10.74
CA ASP A 260 -13.35 -8.47 11.97
C ASP A 260 -13.14 -6.95 11.77
N LEU A 261 -12.61 -6.53 10.62
CA LEU A 261 -12.50 -5.11 10.23
C LEU A 261 -13.85 -4.45 9.89
N LEU A 262 -14.82 -5.24 9.43
CA LEU A 262 -16.19 -4.82 9.16
C LEU A 262 -17.07 -4.72 10.44
N GLY A 263 -16.52 -5.08 11.61
CA GLY A 263 -17.28 -5.14 12.86
C GLY A 263 -18.35 -6.24 12.90
N TRP A 264 -18.29 -7.22 11.99
CA TRP A 264 -19.33 -8.24 11.89
C TRP A 264 -19.25 -9.26 13.02
N PRO A 265 -20.33 -9.50 13.79
CA PRO A 265 -20.38 -10.61 14.74
C PRO A 265 -20.26 -11.96 14.01
N GLU A 266 -19.76 -12.98 14.71
CA GLU A 266 -19.48 -14.28 14.07
C GLU A 266 -20.72 -14.92 13.42
N GLU A 267 -21.92 -14.72 13.96
CA GLU A 267 -23.17 -15.20 13.34
C GLU A 267 -23.40 -14.58 11.95
N GLN A 268 -23.21 -13.26 11.79
CA GLN A 268 -23.30 -12.57 10.50
C GLN A 268 -22.26 -13.12 9.52
N ARG A 269 -21.02 -13.33 9.97
CA ARG A 269 -19.97 -13.98 9.16
C ARG A 269 -20.36 -15.39 8.72
N ARG A 270 -20.95 -16.20 9.61
CA ARG A 270 -21.36 -17.59 9.32
C ARG A 270 -22.51 -17.63 8.33
N SER A 271 -23.54 -16.82 8.53
CA SER A 271 -24.68 -16.69 7.62
C SER A 271 -24.28 -16.10 6.25
N PHE A 272 -23.28 -15.21 6.21
CA PHE A 272 -22.69 -14.72 4.95
C PHE A 272 -22.03 -15.86 4.16
N MET A 273 -21.17 -16.67 4.78
CA MET A 273 -20.53 -17.81 4.10
C MET A 273 -21.56 -18.85 3.63
N GLU A 274 -22.62 -19.06 4.42
CA GLU A 274 -23.75 -19.93 4.08
C GLU A 274 -24.53 -19.40 2.87
N ARG A 275 -24.78 -18.09 2.79
CA ARG A 275 -25.41 -17.43 1.62
C ARG A 275 -24.61 -17.61 0.32
N ILE A 276 -23.28 -17.63 0.38
CA ILE A 276 -22.42 -17.69 -0.83
C ILE A 276 -22.14 -19.13 -1.30
N VAL A 277 -21.92 -20.09 -0.40
CA VAL A 277 -21.53 -21.47 -0.79
C VAL A 277 -22.25 -22.59 -0.02
N GLY A 278 -23.35 -22.28 0.68
CA GLY A 278 -24.16 -23.26 1.42
C GLY A 278 -23.50 -23.87 2.65
N THR A 279 -22.41 -23.30 3.18
CA THR A 279 -21.74 -23.83 4.39
C THR A 279 -21.21 -22.75 5.34
N ARG A 280 -21.56 -22.86 6.63
CA ARG A 280 -21.14 -21.96 7.72
C ARG A 280 -19.63 -21.99 8.09
N SER A 281 -18.76 -22.73 7.38
CA SER A 281 -17.35 -22.87 7.77
C SER A 281 -16.36 -23.21 6.64
N MET A 282 -15.33 -22.36 6.48
CA MET A 282 -14.22 -22.57 5.54
C MET A 282 -13.34 -23.79 5.82
N LYS A 283 -13.56 -24.53 6.91
CA LYS A 283 -12.79 -25.74 7.24
C LYS A 283 -12.88 -26.78 6.12
N ASN A 284 -14.07 -27.05 5.61
CA ASN A 284 -14.35 -28.20 4.73
C ASN A 284 -14.50 -27.86 3.23
N MET A 285 -14.61 -26.57 2.89
CA MET A 285 -14.80 -26.08 1.51
C MET A 285 -13.68 -26.51 0.53
N THR A 286 -13.97 -26.45 -0.78
CA THR A 286 -12.97 -26.56 -1.86
C THR A 286 -12.07 -25.32 -1.92
N PRO A 287 -10.97 -25.31 -2.71
CA PRO A 287 -10.20 -24.08 -2.95
C PRO A 287 -11.05 -22.96 -3.58
N ALA A 288 -11.82 -23.29 -4.62
CA ALA A 288 -12.67 -22.33 -5.33
C ALA A 288 -13.75 -21.70 -4.43
N GLN A 289 -14.44 -22.50 -3.59
CA GLN A 289 -15.42 -21.98 -2.63
C GLN A 289 -14.81 -21.00 -1.62
N ARG A 290 -13.56 -21.22 -1.19
CA ARG A 290 -12.86 -20.26 -0.34
C ARG A 290 -12.52 -18.98 -1.09
N GLU A 291 -12.07 -19.09 -2.33
CA GLU A 291 -11.72 -17.96 -3.18
C GLU A 291 -12.95 -17.07 -3.47
N GLN A 292 -14.10 -17.69 -3.76
CA GLN A 292 -15.41 -17.03 -3.89
C GLN A 292 -15.80 -16.24 -2.63
N ILE A 293 -15.67 -16.84 -1.43
CA ILE A 293 -15.94 -16.13 -0.17
C ILE A 293 -14.98 -14.96 0.04
N ILE A 294 -13.69 -15.12 -0.26
CA ILE A 294 -12.72 -14.02 -0.08
C ILE A 294 -12.99 -12.87 -1.04
N MET A 295 -13.33 -13.16 -2.31
CA MET A 295 -13.77 -12.12 -3.25
C MET A 295 -15.06 -11.42 -2.77
N ALA A 296 -16.03 -12.15 -2.25
CA ALA A 296 -17.27 -11.58 -1.72
C ALA A 296 -17.03 -10.71 -0.47
N LEU A 297 -16.19 -11.16 0.48
CA LEU A 297 -15.81 -10.37 1.65
C LEU A 297 -15.00 -9.12 1.29
N GLN A 298 -14.07 -9.22 0.35
CA GLN A 298 -13.30 -8.06 -0.13
C GLN A 298 -14.21 -7.02 -0.82
N ARG A 299 -15.30 -7.46 -1.45
CA ARG A 299 -16.31 -6.55 -2.01
C ARG A 299 -17.07 -5.81 -0.93
N GLU A 300 -17.67 -6.51 0.04
CA GLU A 300 -18.46 -5.86 1.10
C GLU A 300 -17.58 -4.93 1.98
N ALA A 301 -16.28 -5.21 2.10
CA ALA A 301 -15.33 -4.29 2.73
C ALA A 301 -15.00 -3.05 1.88
N LYS A 302 -14.87 -3.17 0.55
CA LYS A 302 -14.77 -2.01 -0.34
C LYS A 302 -16.02 -1.13 -0.25
N GLU A 303 -17.21 -1.75 -0.22
CA GLU A 303 -18.50 -1.07 -0.07
C GLU A 303 -18.63 -0.34 1.28
N ALA A 304 -18.07 -0.90 2.36
CA ALA A 304 -17.98 -0.25 3.67
C ALA A 304 -16.86 0.82 3.79
N GLY A 305 -16.13 1.14 2.72
CA GLY A 305 -15.00 2.07 2.75
C GLY A 305 -13.76 1.55 3.51
N VAL A 306 -13.73 0.26 3.84
CA VAL A 306 -12.64 -0.40 4.56
C VAL A 306 -11.59 -0.89 3.57
N GLU A 307 -10.45 -0.21 3.48
CA GLU A 307 -9.30 -0.71 2.71
C GLU A 307 -8.82 -2.05 3.26
N VAL A 308 -9.21 -3.14 2.60
CA VAL A 308 -8.61 -4.45 2.82
C VAL A 308 -7.22 -4.45 2.19
N VAL A 309 -6.26 -3.88 2.91
CA VAL A 309 -4.83 -4.12 2.68
C VAL A 309 -4.62 -5.63 2.73
N GLY A 310 -4.51 -6.22 1.55
CA GLY A 310 -4.40 -7.66 1.32
C GLY A 310 -3.25 -8.20 2.17
N PRO A 311 -3.47 -9.32 2.88
CA PRO A 311 -2.91 -9.55 4.21
C PRO A 311 -1.39 -9.46 4.15
N ASP A 312 -0.88 -8.32 4.63
CA ASP A 312 0.47 -7.78 4.40
C ASP A 312 1.50 -8.92 4.39
N PRO A 313 2.14 -9.26 3.23
CA PRO A 313 2.20 -10.58 2.56
C PRO A 313 2.92 -11.72 3.32
N ILE A 314 2.55 -11.85 4.59
CA ILE A 314 3.39 -12.10 5.74
C ILE A 314 4.83 -11.58 5.53
N PRO A 315 5.26 -10.52 6.20
CA PRO A 315 7.33 -10.63 6.74
C PRO A 315 7.90 -12.04 6.63
N VAL A 316 7.41 -12.99 7.42
CA VAL A 316 7.93 -14.37 7.40
C VAL A 316 7.86 -15.02 6.00
N GLY A 317 6.87 -14.68 5.18
CA GLY A 317 6.71 -15.13 3.79
C GLY A 317 7.65 -14.45 2.81
N GLU A 318 7.68 -13.12 2.78
CA GLU A 318 8.59 -12.34 1.91
C GLU A 318 10.06 -12.59 2.23
N LEU A 319 10.43 -12.51 3.51
CA LEU A 319 11.79 -12.75 3.99
C LEU A 319 12.22 -14.18 3.64
N ALA A 320 11.32 -15.17 3.76
CA ALA A 320 11.59 -16.54 3.32
C ALA A 320 11.69 -16.68 1.80
N ALA A 321 11.00 -15.86 1.00
CA ALA A 321 11.15 -15.83 -0.46
C ALA A 321 12.52 -15.27 -0.87
N LYS A 322 12.90 -14.09 -0.36
CA LYS A 322 14.21 -13.45 -0.61
C LYS A 322 15.37 -14.34 -0.14
N LEU A 323 15.20 -15.08 0.97
CA LEU A 323 16.16 -16.09 1.42
C LEU A 323 16.23 -17.33 0.50
N ARG A 324 15.13 -17.74 -0.13
CA ARG A 324 15.11 -18.85 -1.11
C ARG A 324 15.75 -18.46 -2.43
N GLU A 325 15.55 -17.23 -2.91
CA GLU A 325 16.29 -16.67 -4.05
C GLU A 325 17.80 -16.72 -3.80
N ARG A 326 18.25 -16.29 -2.60
CA ARG A 326 19.66 -16.37 -2.21
C ARG A 326 20.21 -17.80 -2.12
N LYS A 327 19.36 -18.83 -1.90
CA LYS A 327 19.77 -20.25 -1.96
C LYS A 327 20.01 -20.77 -3.39
N GLN A 328 19.63 -20.03 -4.44
CA GLN A 328 19.87 -20.43 -5.84
C GLN A 328 21.20 -19.92 -6.41
N LYS A 329 21.99 -19.14 -5.66
CA LYS A 329 23.33 -18.71 -6.13
C LYS A 329 24.28 -19.92 -6.24
N PRO A 330 25.12 -19.99 -7.29
CA PRO A 330 26.02 -21.12 -7.52
C PRO A 330 27.00 -21.34 -6.35
N ALA A 331 27.54 -22.55 -6.25
CA ALA A 331 28.32 -22.99 -5.10
C ALA A 331 29.49 -22.02 -4.79
N LEU A 332 29.40 -21.35 -3.63
CA LEU A 332 30.37 -20.35 -3.15
C LEU A 332 31.82 -20.73 -3.48
N SER A 333 32.57 -19.81 -4.08
CA SER A 333 33.93 -20.08 -4.51
C SER A 333 34.84 -20.35 -3.31
N ARG A 334 36.04 -20.91 -3.55
CA ARG A 334 37.06 -21.05 -2.49
C ARG A 334 37.44 -19.70 -1.85
N ARG A 335 37.28 -18.57 -2.56
CA ARG A 335 37.47 -17.20 -2.04
C ARG A 335 36.34 -16.82 -1.07
N ASP A 336 35.09 -17.05 -1.46
CA ASP A 336 33.92 -16.68 -0.66
C ASP A 336 33.79 -17.52 0.61
N ARG A 337 34.16 -18.81 0.56
CA ARG A 337 34.22 -19.66 1.75
C ARG A 337 35.27 -19.17 2.76
N ARG A 338 36.41 -18.63 2.31
CA ARG A 338 37.41 -17.99 3.19
C ARG A 338 36.87 -16.69 3.79
N ASN A 339 36.18 -15.87 3.00
CA ASN A 339 35.51 -14.66 3.49
C ASN A 339 34.41 -14.98 4.52
N MET A 340 33.61 -16.04 4.30
CA MET A 340 32.64 -16.54 5.28
C MET A 340 33.30 -17.03 6.58
N LYS A 341 34.52 -17.59 6.55
CA LYS A 341 35.26 -17.94 7.79
C LYS A 341 35.69 -16.69 8.56
N ARG A 342 36.09 -15.60 7.87
CA ARG A 342 36.33 -14.29 8.50
C ARG A 342 35.05 -13.69 9.07
N LEU A 343 33.94 -13.68 8.32
CA LEU A 343 32.64 -13.19 8.79
C LEU A 343 32.13 -13.96 10.01
N ARG A 344 32.31 -15.29 10.07
CA ARG A 344 31.99 -16.08 11.28
C ARG A 344 32.87 -15.72 12.48
N LYS A 345 34.16 -15.43 12.29
CA LYS A 345 35.04 -14.98 13.39
C LYS A 345 34.64 -13.58 13.89
N ILE A 346 34.24 -12.68 12.99
CA ILE A 346 33.67 -11.37 13.34
C ILE A 346 32.35 -11.53 14.10
N LEU A 347 31.44 -12.40 13.65
CA LEU A 347 30.18 -12.69 14.33
C LEU A 347 30.39 -13.29 15.74
N TYR A 348 31.42 -14.10 15.93
CA TYR A 348 31.80 -14.65 17.24
C TYR A 348 32.29 -13.53 18.18
N VAL A 349 33.20 -12.67 17.71
CA VAL A 349 33.67 -11.49 18.48
C VAL A 349 32.53 -10.51 18.77
N MET A 350 31.56 -10.35 17.86
CA MET A 350 30.33 -9.57 18.08
C MET A 350 29.35 -10.21 19.08
N LYS A 351 29.52 -11.48 19.45
CA LYS A 351 28.77 -12.13 20.54
C LYS A 351 29.48 -12.04 21.88
N SER A 352 30.77 -11.69 21.91
CA SER A 352 31.61 -11.66 23.11
C SER A 352 32.04 -10.24 23.50
N GLY A 353 31.21 -9.23 23.23
CA GLY A 353 31.55 -7.83 23.50
C GLY A 353 30.32 -6.92 23.57
N THR A 354 29.97 -6.51 24.78
CA THR A 354 28.92 -5.53 25.10
C THR A 354 29.36 -4.12 24.71
N SER A 355 29.02 -3.65 23.50
CA SER A 355 29.34 -2.27 23.07
C SER A 355 28.30 -1.64 22.11
N TYR A 356 27.55 -0.68 22.65
CA TYR A 356 26.78 0.39 21.98
C TYR A 356 25.84 0.02 20.82
N TYR A 357 24.53 0.07 21.10
CA TYR A 357 23.42 -0.12 20.15
C TYR A 357 23.58 0.64 18.83
N PHE A 358 24.00 1.91 18.85
CA PHE A 358 24.21 2.73 17.65
C PHE A 358 25.23 2.14 16.65
N LEU A 359 26.29 1.48 17.14
CA LEU A 359 27.26 0.79 16.27
C LEU A 359 26.63 -0.39 15.52
N HIS A 360 25.55 -0.96 16.07
CA HIS A 360 24.83 -2.09 15.48
C HIS A 360 23.79 -1.66 14.44
N SER A 361 23.16 -0.49 14.56
CA SER A 361 22.20 0.02 13.55
C SER A 361 22.83 0.12 12.14
N SER A 362 24.05 0.66 12.03
CA SER A 362 24.78 0.72 10.74
C SER A 362 25.22 -0.66 10.20
N ARG A 363 25.35 -1.66 11.08
CA ARG A 363 25.69 -3.05 10.71
C ARG A 363 24.43 -3.81 10.28
N LEU A 364 23.30 -3.59 10.96
CA LEU A 364 21.98 -4.11 10.61
C LEU A 364 21.51 -3.56 9.26
N LYS A 365 21.63 -2.25 9.00
CA LYS A 365 21.33 -1.66 7.68
C LYS A 365 22.11 -2.35 6.56
N ARG A 366 23.42 -2.57 6.75
CA ARG A 366 24.27 -3.27 5.78
C ARG A 366 23.90 -4.74 5.62
N LEU A 367 23.53 -5.43 6.70
CA LEU A 367 23.05 -6.81 6.65
C LEU A 367 21.73 -6.91 5.87
N CYS A 368 20.72 -6.11 6.24
CA CYS A 368 19.41 -6.08 5.58
C CYS A 368 19.52 -5.72 4.10
N ARG A 369 20.20 -4.61 3.75
CA ARG A 369 20.49 -4.29 2.35
C ARG A 369 21.18 -5.44 1.64
N SER A 370 22.19 -6.09 2.24
CA SER A 370 22.84 -7.23 1.58
C SER A 370 21.86 -8.36 1.29
N LEU A 371 20.98 -8.71 2.24
CA LEU A 371 19.97 -9.76 2.09
C LEU A 371 18.98 -9.42 0.97
N ASP A 372 18.61 -8.15 0.86
CA ASP A 372 17.78 -7.57 -0.20
C ASP A 372 18.55 -7.27 -1.51
N ASN A 373 19.71 -7.88 -1.75
CA ASN A 373 20.56 -7.65 -2.93
C ASN A 373 20.93 -6.16 -3.18
N TYR A 374 20.96 -5.36 -2.11
CA TYR A 374 21.20 -3.92 -2.00
C TYR A 374 20.04 -2.98 -2.38
N GLU A 375 18.84 -3.51 -2.64
CA GLU A 375 17.60 -2.74 -2.70
C GLU A 375 17.41 -1.93 -1.39
N ASP A 376 17.15 -0.61 -1.48
CA ASP A 376 16.98 0.23 -0.27
C ASP A 376 15.60 0.03 0.41
N ASN A 377 14.62 -0.53 -0.30
CA ASN A 377 13.26 -0.79 0.18
C ASN A 377 12.86 -2.28 0.04
N GLY A 378 13.82 -3.20 0.05
CA GLY A 378 13.54 -4.63 0.01
C GLY A 378 12.94 -5.17 1.33
N PRO A 379 12.51 -6.44 1.38
CA PRO A 379 11.86 -7.02 2.56
C PRO A 379 12.66 -6.90 3.86
N PHE A 380 13.95 -7.22 3.90
CA PHE A 380 14.74 -7.11 5.14
C PHE A 380 14.91 -5.65 5.60
N MET A 381 14.93 -4.70 4.67
CA MET A 381 14.91 -3.27 4.96
C MET A 381 13.56 -2.84 5.53
N ARG A 382 12.45 -3.07 4.80
CA ARG A 382 11.09 -2.65 5.18
C ARG A 382 10.63 -3.27 6.50
N TYR A 383 10.85 -4.57 6.69
CA TYR A 383 10.23 -5.36 7.75
C TYR A 383 11.11 -5.66 8.97
N ILE A 384 12.44 -5.42 8.89
CA ILE A 384 13.35 -5.62 10.04
C ILE A 384 14.13 -4.34 10.36
N TYR A 385 14.82 -3.75 9.38
CA TYR A 385 15.65 -2.57 9.67
C TYR A 385 14.81 -1.34 10.04
N GLN A 386 13.77 -1.00 9.26
CA GLN A 386 12.98 0.20 9.54
C GLN A 386 12.21 0.14 10.87
N PRO A 387 11.55 -0.97 11.28
CA PRO A 387 10.92 -1.06 12.60
C PRO A 387 11.92 -0.90 13.75
N VAL A 388 13.08 -1.55 13.67
CA VAL A 388 14.15 -1.40 14.68
C VAL A 388 14.67 0.04 14.71
N LYS A 389 14.93 0.64 13.54
CA LYS A 389 15.40 2.04 13.44
C LYS A 389 14.36 3.04 13.95
N SER A 390 13.07 2.81 13.73
CA SER A 390 12.00 3.67 14.24
C SER A 390 11.83 3.54 15.76
N ALA A 391 11.94 2.31 16.30
CA ALA A 391 11.94 2.09 17.75
C ALA A 391 13.17 2.73 18.42
N ASP A 392 14.36 2.56 17.85
CA ASP A 392 15.64 3.18 18.25
C ASP A 392 15.56 4.72 18.23
N THR A 393 14.99 5.30 17.16
CA THR A 393 14.76 6.75 17.05
C THR A 393 13.77 7.24 18.11
N LYS A 394 12.66 6.53 18.33
CA LYS A 394 11.66 6.90 19.35
C LYS A 394 12.23 6.77 20.77
N ALA A 395 12.96 5.70 21.07
CA ALA A 395 13.64 5.51 22.34
C ALA A 395 14.62 6.65 22.62
N ASN A 396 15.38 7.11 21.62
CA ASN A 396 16.27 8.26 21.76
C ASN A 396 15.51 9.57 22.03
N VAL A 397 14.37 9.82 21.37
CA VAL A 397 13.52 10.99 21.63
C VAL A 397 12.97 10.94 23.06
N ASN A 398 12.30 9.85 23.44
CA ASN A 398 11.79 9.61 24.79
C ASN A 398 12.88 9.77 25.87
N PHE A 399 14.10 9.26 25.63
CA PHE A 399 15.24 9.43 26.53
C PHE A 399 15.71 10.89 26.62
N THR A 400 15.74 11.62 25.50
CA THR A 400 16.13 13.04 25.47
C THR A 400 15.12 13.90 26.24
N GLU A 401 13.81 13.60 26.09
CA GLU A 401 12.72 14.24 26.82
C GLU A 401 12.81 13.93 28.32
N ALA A 402 13.00 12.66 28.71
CA ALA A 402 13.16 12.26 30.10
C ALA A 402 14.40 12.89 30.77
N MET A 403 15.54 12.92 30.07
CA MET A 403 16.76 13.59 30.57
C MET A 403 16.59 15.11 30.69
N SER A 404 15.81 15.72 29.79
CA SER A 404 15.51 17.16 29.86
C SER A 404 14.57 17.49 31.03
N ALA A 405 13.56 16.66 31.27
CA ALA A 405 12.70 16.76 32.45
C ALA A 405 13.50 16.56 33.75
N ALA A 406 14.37 15.54 33.82
CA ALA A 406 15.25 15.31 34.96
C ALA A 406 16.19 16.50 35.23
N VAL A 407 16.77 17.12 34.19
CA VAL A 407 17.59 18.33 34.35
C VAL A 407 16.76 19.51 34.90
N VAL A 408 15.49 19.68 34.50
CA VAL A 408 14.60 20.68 35.10
C VAL A 408 14.34 20.38 36.58
N THR A 409 13.91 19.16 36.92
CA THR A 409 13.66 18.74 38.32
C THR A 409 14.89 18.93 39.21
N LEU A 410 16.08 18.59 38.72
CA LEU A 410 17.33 18.77 39.46
C LEU A 410 17.68 20.25 39.64
N ASN A 411 17.47 21.11 38.63
CA ASN A 411 17.65 22.55 38.77
C ASN A 411 16.67 23.17 39.79
N ASP A 412 15.40 22.75 39.79
CA ASP A 412 14.40 23.21 40.76
C ASP A 412 14.75 22.80 42.20
N LEU A 413 15.32 21.60 42.37
CA LEU A 413 15.91 21.12 43.63
C LEU A 413 17.28 21.76 43.95
N LYS A 414 17.81 22.63 43.07
CA LYS A 414 19.13 23.30 43.18
C LYS A 414 20.33 22.34 43.17
N ILE A 415 20.22 21.26 42.42
CA ILE A 415 21.22 20.19 42.29
C ILE A 415 21.95 20.33 40.95
N ASP A 416 23.26 20.55 41.00
CA ASP A 416 24.12 20.70 39.82
C ASP A 416 24.39 19.34 39.15
N ALA A 417 23.48 18.93 38.25
CA ALA A 417 23.59 17.68 37.52
C ALA A 417 24.88 17.55 36.67
N PRO A 418 25.36 18.60 35.95
CA PRO A 418 26.69 18.58 35.34
C PRO A 418 27.82 18.26 36.32
N ALA A 419 27.84 18.88 37.51
CA ALA A 419 28.84 18.59 38.52
C ALA A 419 28.77 17.14 39.01
N MET A 420 27.57 16.59 39.25
CA MET A 420 27.41 15.19 39.71
C MET A 420 28.01 14.15 38.75
N MET A 421 28.06 14.45 37.44
CA MET A 421 28.63 13.59 36.41
C MET A 421 30.16 13.69 36.28
N VAL A 422 30.78 14.72 36.90
CA VAL A 422 32.23 15.03 36.78
C VAL A 422 32.95 15.01 38.13
N GLU A 423 32.22 15.18 39.24
CA GLU A 423 32.74 15.19 40.61
C GLU A 423 33.14 13.78 41.08
N ILE A 424 34.41 13.44 40.90
CA ILE A 424 35.00 12.17 41.34
C ILE A 424 35.39 12.25 42.83
N LYS A 425 34.68 11.52 43.71
CA LYS A 425 34.97 11.46 45.15
C LYS A 425 35.88 10.28 45.51
N ASN A 426 36.81 10.50 46.43
CA ASN A 426 37.59 9.43 47.07
C ASN A 426 36.94 9.03 48.39
N ILE A 427 36.28 7.87 48.39
CA ILE A 427 35.53 7.33 49.53
C ILE A 427 36.25 6.14 50.21
N GLY A 428 37.56 6.00 50.00
CA GLY A 428 38.36 4.93 50.62
C GLY A 428 38.10 3.53 50.06
N ILE A 429 37.68 3.44 48.79
CA ILE A 429 37.67 2.23 47.97
C ILE A 429 38.80 2.29 46.94
N LYS A 430 39.08 1.20 46.21
CA LYS A 430 40.20 1.15 45.25
C LYS A 430 40.05 2.15 44.09
N ASP A 431 38.88 2.16 43.45
CA ASP A 431 38.62 2.94 42.24
C ASP A 431 37.72 4.14 42.57
N LYS A 432 38.09 5.34 42.09
CA LYS A 432 37.34 6.56 42.43
C LYS A 432 36.10 6.69 41.55
N LEU A 433 34.95 6.97 42.16
CA LEU A 433 33.66 7.06 41.49
C LEU A 433 33.13 8.50 41.46
N SER A 434 32.46 8.87 40.37
CA SER A 434 31.65 10.07 40.29
C SER A 434 30.45 10.02 41.25
N THR A 435 29.84 11.17 41.53
CA THR A 435 28.61 11.23 42.32
C THR A 435 27.46 10.47 41.65
N ALA A 436 27.34 10.53 40.32
CA ALA A 436 26.37 9.72 39.57
C ALA A 436 26.60 8.20 39.70
N GLU A 437 27.86 7.72 39.59
CA GLU A 437 28.18 6.29 39.74
C GLU A 437 27.92 5.79 41.16
N ARG A 438 28.21 6.59 42.21
CA ARG A 438 27.92 6.21 43.60
C ARG A 438 26.42 6.07 43.86
N ILE A 439 25.60 6.97 43.32
CA ILE A 439 24.13 6.87 43.38
C ILE A 439 23.64 5.64 42.62
N GLY A 440 24.17 5.37 41.41
CA GLY A 440 23.83 4.16 40.66
C GLY A 440 24.11 2.86 41.44
N VAL A 441 25.27 2.77 42.11
CA VAL A 441 25.60 1.63 42.98
C VAL A 441 24.70 1.59 44.23
N TRP A 442 24.37 2.71 44.85
CA TRP A 442 23.42 2.74 45.98
C TRP A 442 22.04 2.22 45.55
N THR A 443 21.54 2.63 44.38
CA THR A 443 20.23 2.22 43.84
C THR A 443 20.21 0.73 43.53
N LEU A 444 21.25 0.21 42.86
CA LEU A 444 21.39 -1.22 42.57
C LEU A 444 21.64 -2.06 43.84
N ALA A 445 22.13 -1.48 44.93
CA ALA A 445 22.34 -2.17 46.20
C ALA A 445 21.03 -2.40 47.00
N GLN A 446 19.92 -1.74 46.64
CA GLN A 446 18.62 -1.92 47.33
C GLN A 446 17.89 -3.23 46.95
N ASN A 447 18.43 -4.01 46.01
CA ASN A 447 17.79 -5.19 45.45
C ASN A 447 18.79 -6.36 45.33
N GLU A 448 18.36 -7.55 45.78
CA GLU A 448 19.21 -8.75 45.86
C GLU A 448 19.68 -9.26 44.49
N HIS A 449 18.88 -9.13 43.44
CA HIS A 449 19.26 -9.57 42.10
C HIS A 449 20.38 -8.69 41.51
N THR A 450 20.27 -7.37 41.67
CA THR A 450 21.25 -6.38 41.21
C THR A 450 22.49 -6.33 42.09
N MET A 451 22.37 -6.58 43.40
CA MET A 451 23.49 -6.78 44.32
C MET A 451 24.45 -7.88 43.84
N ASN A 452 23.92 -8.98 43.31
CA ASN A 452 24.76 -10.06 42.74
C ASN A 452 25.56 -9.62 41.49
N HIS A 453 25.11 -8.59 40.76
CA HIS A 453 25.92 -7.98 39.70
C HIS A 453 26.96 -7.00 40.25
N LEU A 454 26.62 -6.18 41.25
CA LEU A 454 27.61 -5.31 41.91
C LEU A 454 28.78 -6.11 42.48
N LEU A 455 28.52 -7.31 43.00
CA LEU A 455 29.52 -8.24 43.53
C LEU A 455 30.46 -8.87 42.47
N SER A 456 30.26 -8.62 41.16
CA SER A 456 31.27 -8.97 40.13
C SER A 456 32.35 -7.90 39.96
N GLU A 457 32.04 -6.64 40.30
CA GLU A 457 32.94 -5.49 40.12
C GLU A 457 33.50 -4.93 41.43
N PHE A 458 32.75 -5.04 42.54
CA PHE A 458 33.08 -4.46 43.85
C PHE A 458 33.05 -5.50 44.97
N SER A 459 33.94 -5.36 45.96
CA SER A 459 33.81 -6.12 47.21
C SER A 459 32.61 -5.64 48.05
N LYS A 460 32.08 -6.51 48.92
CA LYS A 460 30.94 -6.18 49.80
C LYS A 460 31.26 -5.02 50.74
N GLU A 461 32.52 -4.92 51.15
CA GLU A 461 33.08 -3.83 51.96
C GLU A 461 33.15 -2.50 51.20
N GLU A 462 33.36 -2.54 49.88
CA GLU A 462 33.35 -1.34 49.02
C GLU A 462 31.93 -0.89 48.70
N ILE A 463 31.01 -1.81 48.39
CA ILE A 463 29.57 -1.50 48.26
C ILE A 463 29.06 -0.87 49.56
N GLY A 464 29.40 -1.43 50.73
CA GLY A 464 29.03 -0.88 52.04
C GLY A 464 29.65 0.49 52.37
N LYS A 465 30.76 0.89 51.71
CA LYS A 465 31.32 2.26 51.79
C LYS A 465 30.60 3.21 50.83
N ILE A 466 30.29 2.75 49.61
CA ILE A 466 29.57 3.53 48.61
C ILE A 466 28.17 3.90 49.13
N VAL A 467 27.43 2.90 49.64
CA VAL A 467 26.09 3.09 50.21
C VAL A 467 26.09 4.15 51.32
N LYS A 468 26.95 4.00 52.33
CA LYS A 468 27.10 4.97 53.43
C LYS A 468 27.54 6.37 52.97
N SER A 469 28.30 6.45 51.87
CA SER A 469 28.72 7.73 51.30
C SER A 469 27.60 8.48 50.58
N VAL A 470 26.59 7.77 50.07
CA VAL A 470 25.37 8.38 49.49
C VAL A 470 24.41 8.75 50.63
N GLU A 471 24.18 7.84 51.58
CA GLU A 471 23.31 8.06 52.76
C GLU A 471 23.71 9.27 53.61
N ALA A 472 25.01 9.58 53.67
CA ALA A 472 25.54 10.74 54.39
C ALA A 472 25.39 12.08 53.64
N ALA A 473 24.88 12.09 52.40
CA ALA A 473 24.80 13.26 51.54
C ALA A 473 23.34 13.53 51.09
N GLU A 474 22.68 14.49 51.74
CA GLU A 474 21.25 14.83 51.54
C GLU A 474 20.86 14.99 50.07
N ASN A 475 21.61 15.78 49.29
CA ASN A 475 21.36 15.98 47.87
C ASN A 475 21.48 14.69 47.04
N GLU A 476 22.38 13.78 47.42
CA GLU A 476 22.58 12.50 46.72
C GLU A 476 21.42 11.53 47.04
N MET A 477 20.95 11.52 48.30
CA MET A 477 19.75 10.80 48.71
C MET A 477 18.47 11.33 48.04
N LEU A 478 18.33 12.65 47.85
CA LEU A 478 17.19 13.24 47.12
C LEU A 478 17.15 12.75 45.66
N VAL A 479 18.30 12.73 44.98
CA VAL A 479 18.39 12.21 43.60
C VAL A 479 18.15 10.71 43.55
N ALA A 480 18.69 9.95 44.50
CA ALA A 480 18.51 8.50 44.58
C ALA A 480 17.04 8.12 44.82
N ALA A 481 16.36 8.85 45.71
CA ALA A 481 14.92 8.69 45.96
C ALA A 481 14.08 9.03 44.73
N GLU A 482 14.42 10.08 43.96
CA GLU A 482 13.68 10.43 42.75
C GLU A 482 13.93 9.45 41.59
N ILE A 483 15.13 8.90 41.46
CA ILE A 483 15.41 7.78 40.52
C ILE A 483 14.57 6.56 40.88
N GLN A 484 14.51 6.20 42.16
CA GLN A 484 13.67 5.10 42.65
C GLN A 484 12.18 5.38 42.40
N ASN A 485 11.70 6.57 42.74
CA ASN A 485 10.32 7.02 42.50
C ASN A 485 9.93 6.96 41.01
N TYR A 486 10.81 7.41 40.11
CA TYR A 486 10.62 7.31 38.66
C TYR A 486 10.51 5.85 38.19
N PHE A 487 11.34 4.96 38.73
CA PHE A 487 11.25 3.53 38.43
C PHE A 487 9.95 2.90 38.97
N GLU A 488 9.57 3.19 40.21
CA GLU A 488 8.32 2.74 40.84
C GLU A 488 7.09 3.15 40.03
N GLN A 489 7.01 4.42 39.62
CA GLN A 489 5.89 4.94 38.83
C GLN A 489 5.92 4.47 37.36
N GLY A 490 7.11 4.29 36.78
CA GLY A 490 7.29 3.81 35.42
C GLY A 490 7.01 2.31 35.24
N TRP A 491 7.25 1.50 36.28
CA TRP A 491 7.18 0.04 36.19
C TRP A 491 5.83 -0.51 35.68
N PRO A 492 4.64 -0.09 36.18
CA PRO A 492 3.37 -0.62 35.69
C PRO A 492 3.12 -0.37 34.20
N MET A 493 3.58 0.79 33.68
CA MET A 493 3.50 1.10 32.26
C MET A 493 4.46 0.24 31.44
N PHE A 494 5.70 0.07 31.92
CA PHE A 494 6.70 -0.79 31.28
C PHE A 494 6.26 -2.25 31.23
N GLU A 495 5.73 -2.79 32.33
CA GLU A 495 5.18 -4.14 32.43
C GLU A 495 3.96 -4.34 31.51
N ALA A 496 3.09 -3.33 31.39
CA ALA A 496 1.96 -3.37 30.46
C ALA A 496 2.42 -3.41 28.99
N ILE A 497 3.42 -2.58 28.62
CA ILE A 497 4.02 -2.59 27.28
C ILE A 497 4.71 -3.93 26.99
N ALA A 498 5.46 -4.47 27.96
CA ALA A 498 6.11 -5.77 27.85
C ALA A 498 5.10 -6.90 27.60
N LYS A 499 3.99 -6.93 28.34
CA LYS A 499 2.89 -7.89 28.16
C LYS A 499 2.22 -7.77 26.79
N VAL A 500 1.98 -6.55 26.29
CA VAL A 500 1.45 -6.30 24.93
C VAL A 500 2.39 -6.85 23.85
N HIS A 501 3.70 -6.85 24.09
CA HIS A 501 4.71 -7.47 23.22
C HIS A 501 5.00 -8.95 23.52
N GLY A 502 4.22 -9.59 24.40
CA GLY A 502 4.33 -11.03 24.70
C GLY A 502 5.47 -11.40 25.65
N ILE A 503 6.11 -10.43 26.29
CA ILE A 503 7.15 -10.67 27.29
C ILE A 503 6.47 -10.84 28.66
N THR A 504 6.20 -12.09 29.04
CA THR A 504 5.35 -12.43 30.19
C THR A 504 6.11 -12.82 31.47
N GLN A 505 7.45 -12.83 31.43
CA GLN A 505 8.32 -13.25 32.53
C GLN A 505 9.18 -12.10 33.09
N MET A 506 8.76 -10.85 32.92
CA MET A 506 9.46 -9.71 33.52
C MET A 506 9.06 -9.58 35.00
N THR A 507 9.96 -9.91 35.92
CA THR A 507 9.80 -9.49 37.32
C THR A 507 10.44 -8.12 37.53
N LYS A 508 9.87 -7.32 38.43
CA LYS A 508 10.41 -6.01 38.81
C LYS A 508 11.80 -6.13 39.44
N ALA A 509 12.08 -7.21 40.18
CA ALA A 509 13.36 -7.44 40.84
C ALA A 509 14.50 -7.75 39.85
N GLU A 510 14.23 -8.45 38.75
CA GLU A 510 15.26 -8.78 37.75
C GLU A 510 15.52 -7.66 36.72
N ASN A 511 14.76 -6.57 36.76
CA ASN A 511 14.77 -5.50 35.75
C ASN A 511 14.85 -4.09 36.39
N TYR A 512 15.43 -4.02 37.58
CA TYR A 512 15.77 -2.81 38.35
C TYR A 512 17.18 -2.33 37.98
#